data_AF-A0A4R6RDH5-F1
#
_entry.id   AF-A0A4R6RDH5-F1
#
_cell.length_a   1.000
_cell.length_b   1.000
_cell.length_c   1.000
_cell.angle_alpha   90.00
_cell.angle_beta   90.00
_cell.angle_gamma   90.00
#
_symmetry.space_group_name_H-M   'P 1'
#
loop_
_entity.id
_entity.type
_entity.pdbx_description
1 polymer ?
#
loop_
_entity_poly.entity_id
_entity_poly.type
_entity_poly.pdbx_seq_one_letter_code
_entity_poly.pdbx_strand_id
1 'polypeptide(L)' 'MTTDRIVLHLNQQQLELVDRTVTRGVAPDRESLVRLALRELAEKRGVAR' A
#
# COMPACT_ATOMS: atom_id res chain seq x y z
N MET A 1 -16.38 -3.02 11.16
CA MET A 1 -15.03 -3.28 10.60
C MET A 1 -14.04 -2.50 11.43
N THR A 2 -13.08 -3.16 12.06
CA THR A 2 -12.11 -2.49 12.94
C THR A 2 -11.06 -1.82 12.07
N THR A 3 -11.01 -0.48 12.10
CA THR A 3 -9.95 0.27 11.42
C THR A 3 -8.73 0.31 12.33
N ASP A 4 -7.70 -0.45 11.99
CA ASP A 4 -6.42 -0.38 12.68
C ASP A 4 -5.53 0.70 12.05
N ARG A 5 -5.01 1.62 12.86
CA ARG A 5 -4.14 2.70 12.40
C ARG A 5 -2.69 2.30 12.63
N ILE A 6 -1.99 2.01 11.54
CA ILE A 6 -0.55 1.76 11.54
C ILE A 6 0.22 2.93 10.93
N VAL A 7 1.46 3.10 11.35
CA VAL A 7 2.39 4.07 10.78
C VAL A 7 3.52 3.32 10.09
N LEU A 8 3.67 3.53 8.78
CA LEU A 8 4.80 2.98 8.01
C LEU A 8 5.91 4.03 7.95
N HIS A 9 7.09 3.68 8.43
CA HIS A 9 8.29 4.48 8.22
C HIS A 9 8.96 4.03 6.93
N LEU A 10 8.93 4.92 5.94
CA LEU A 10 9.55 4.73 4.63
C LEU A 10 10.67 5.76 4.48
N ASN A 11 11.74 5.38 3.78
CA ASN A 11 12.77 6.36 3.43
C ASN A 11 12.26 7.33 2.34
N GLN A 12 12.99 8.41 2.09
CA GLN A 12 12.59 9.44 1.13
C GLN A 12 12.34 8.88 -0.28
N GLN A 13 13.23 8.01 -0.77
CA GLN A 13 13.10 7.42 -2.11
C GLN A 13 11.84 6.55 -2.23
N GLN A 14 11.48 5.81 -1.18
CA GLN A 14 10.27 5.00 -1.12
C GLN A 14 9.02 5.88 -1.09
N LEU A 15 9.03 6.97 -0.33
CA LEU A 15 7.93 7.95 -0.32
C LEU A 15 7.70 8.55 -1.70
N GLU A 16 8.78 8.97 -2.37
CA GLU A 16 8.69 9.49 -3.74
C GLU A 16 8.14 8.46 -4.72
N LEU A 17 8.54 7.19 -4.58
CA LEU A 17 8.04 6.11 -5.43
C LEU A 17 6.54 5.88 -5.21
N VAL A 18 6.08 5.91 -3.96
CA VAL A 18 4.65 5.82 -3.61
C VAL A 18 3.87 6.98 -4.23
N ASP A 19 4.33 8.22 -4.06
CA ASP A 19 3.65 9.40 -4.63
C ASP A 19 3.57 9.35 -6.16
N ARG A 20 4.67 8.98 -6.84
CA ARG A 20 4.67 8.85 -8.30
C ARG A 20 3.70 7.76 -8.77
N THR A 21 3.57 6.68 -8.01
CA THR A 21 2.67 5.56 -8.35
C THR A 21 1.21 5.95 -8.19
N VAL A 22 0.86 6.69 -7.13
CA VAL A 22 -0.47 7.29 -6.95
C VAL A 22 -0.77 8.29 -8.07
N THR A 23 0.19 9.17 -8.39
CA THR A 23 0.04 10.19 -9.45
C THR A 23 -0.21 9.57 -10.83
N ARG A 24 0.33 8.37 -11.09
CA ARG A 24 0.08 7.60 -12.30
C ARG A 24 -1.31 6.95 -12.36
N GLY A 25 -2.12 7.08 -11.31
CA GLY A 25 -3.49 6.58 -11.26
C GLY A 25 -3.62 5.09 -10.88
N VAL A 26 -2.57 4.48 -10.33
CA VAL A 26 -2.62 3.06 -9.90
C VAL A 26 -3.57 2.87 -8.71
N ALA A 27 -3.69 3.88 -7.86
CA ALA A 27 -4.59 3.91 -6.71
C ALA A 27 -5.04 5.36 -6.44
N PRO A 28 -6.20 5.58 -5.81
CA PRO A 28 -6.72 6.93 -5.55
C PRO A 28 -5.90 7.71 -4.52
N ASP A 29 -5.18 7.03 -3.62
CA ASP A 29 -4.39 7.63 -2.56
C ASP A 29 -3.34 6.62 -2.02
N ARG A 30 -2.45 7.09 -1.13
CA ARG A 30 -1.36 6.28 -0.57
C ARG A 30 -1.86 5.11 0.28
N GLU A 31 -2.92 5.29 1.06
CA GLU A 31 -3.50 4.22 1.90
C GLU A 31 -4.09 3.13 1.01
N SER A 32 -4.84 3.51 -0.02
CA SER A 32 -5.39 2.59 -1.01
C SER A 32 -4.31 1.80 -1.74
N LEU A 33 -3.18 2.44 -2.09
CA LEU A 33 -2.03 1.76 -2.70
C LEU A 33 -1.40 0.73 -1.76
N VAL A 34 -1.19 1.08 -0.49
CA VAL A 34 -0.61 0.16 0.51
C VAL A 34 -1.55 -1.02 0.77
N ARG A 35 -2.86 -0.77 0.87
CA ARG A 35 -3.86 -1.85 1.01
C ARG A 35 -3.85 -2.79 -0.19
N LEU A 36 -3.77 -2.27 -1.40
CA LEU A 36 -3.66 -3.08 -2.62
C LEU A 36 -2.40 -3.96 -2.57
N ALA A 37 -1.25 -3.37 -2.27
CA ALA A 37 0.02 -4.10 -2.18
C ALA A 37 0.00 -5.20 -1.09
N LEU A 38 -0.59 -4.93 0.07
CA LEU A 38 -0.74 -5.92 1.14
C LEU A 38 -1.68 -7.07 0.74
N ARG A 39 -2.77 -6.76 0.02
CA ARG A 39 -3.68 -7.78 -0.51
C ARG A 39 -2.95 -8.67 -1.52
N GLU A 40 -2.26 -8.10 -2.50
CA GLU A 40 -1.50 -8.85 -3.49
C GLU A 40 -0.40 -9.71 -2.83
N LEU A 41 0.23 -9.18 -1.78
CA LEU A 41 1.21 -9.93 -0.98
C LEU A 41 0.57 -11.12 -0.26
N ALA A 42 -0.61 -10.94 0.33
CA ALA A 42 -1.33 -12.01 1.02
C ALA A 42 -1.78 -13.11 0.05
N GLU A 43 -2.24 -12.73 -1.15
CA GLU A 43 -2.58 -13.65 -2.24
C GLU A 43 -1.35 -14.45 -2.70
N LYS A 44 -0.21 -13.77 -2.91
CA LYS A 44 1.07 -14.43 -3.26
C LYS A 44 1.59 -15.36 -2.18
N ARG A 45 1.35 -15.05 -0.90
CA ARG A 45 1.78 -15.87 0.24
C ARG A 45 0.78 -16.98 0.61
N GLY A 46 -0.39 -17.04 -0.04
CA GLY A 46 -1.45 -18.00 0.30
C GLY A 46 -2.10 -17.77 1.67
N VAL A 47 -1.97 -16.56 2.23
CA VAL A 47 -2.51 -16.19 3.55
C VAL A 47 -3.92 -15.61 3.42
N ALA A 48 -4.32 -15.16 2.22
CA ALA A 48 -5.69 -14.82 1.90
C ALA A 48 -6.48 -16.11 1.60
N ARG A 49 -6.99 -16.78 2.64
CA ARG A 49 -7.88 -17.94 2.50
C ARG A 49 -9.17 -17.71 3.26
#